data_AF-A0A2W4J8L7-F1
#
_entry.id   AF-A0A2W4J8L7-F1
#
_cell.length_a   1.000
_cell.length_b   1.000
_cell.length_c   1.000
_cell.angle_alpha   90.00
_cell.angle_beta   90.00
_cell.angle_gamma   90.00
#
_symmetry.space_group_name_H-M   'P 1'
#
loop_
_entity.id
_entity.type
_entity.pdbx_description
1 polymer ?
#
loop_
_entity_poly.entity_id
_entity_poly.type
_entity_poly.pdbx_seq_one_letter_code
_entity_poly.pdbx_strand_id
1 'polypeptide(L)' 'DGETLTIRHDSLNRSSFMPGVLLGVRKVRQHPGLTVGLDKYMQL' A
#
# COMPACT_ATOMS: atom_id res chain seq x y z
N ASP A 1 19.28 -16.29 25.24
CA ASP A 1 18.69 -14.94 25.08
C ASP A 1 17.72 -14.94 23.93
N GLY A 2 16.48 -14.53 24.18
CA GLY A 2 15.40 -14.56 23.20
C GLY A 2 15.01 -13.15 22.78
N GLU A 3 14.71 -12.97 21.50
CA GLU A 3 14.28 -11.69 20.92
C GLU A 3 12.86 -11.78 20.37
N THR A 4 12.16 -10.64 20.34
CA THR A 4 10.82 -10.51 19.78
C THR A 4 10.74 -9.33 18.82
N LEU A 5 9.98 -9.50 17.73
CA LEU A 5 9.66 -8.47 16.75
C LEU A 5 8.14 -8.31 16.66
N THR A 6 7.65 -7.07 16.75
CA THR A 6 6.24 -6.75 16.56
C THR A 6 6.10 -5.69 15.47
N ILE A 7 5.24 -5.96 14.48
CA ILE A 7 4.82 -5.00 13.45
C ILE A 7 3.33 -4.77 13.64
N ARG A 8 2.94 -3.50 13.82
CA ARG A 8 1.55 -3.10 14.05
C ARG A 8 1.19 -1.94 13.12
N HIS A 9 -0.02 -1.98 12.58
CA HIS A 9 -0.59 -0.90 11.78
C HIS A 9 -1.96 -0.52 12.34
N ASP A 10 -2.12 0.75 12.70
CA ASP A 10 -3.38 1.31 13.19
C ASP A 10 -3.83 2.45 12.26
N SER A 11 -5.00 2.29 11.63
CA SER A 11 -5.62 3.37 10.86
C SER A 11 -6.73 4.03 11.69
N LEU A 12 -6.50 5.26 12.11
CA LEU A 12 -7.42 6.03 12.95
C LEU A 12 -8.43 6.87 12.13
N ASN A 13 -8.18 7.06 10.83
CA ASN A 13 -9.06 7.80 9.93
C ASN A 13 -8.90 7.28 8.48
N ARG A 14 -10.01 7.25 7.72
CA ARG A 14 -10.01 6.89 6.29
C ARG A 14 -9.07 7.71 5.41
N SER A 15 -8.66 8.90 5.84
CA SER A 15 -7.67 9.72 5.13
C SER A 15 -6.33 8.99 4.97
N SER A 16 -6.01 8.01 5.83
CA SER A 16 -4.79 7.19 5.74
C SER A 16 -4.70 6.39 4.43
N PHE A 17 -5.82 6.09 3.78
CA PHE A 17 -5.85 5.32 2.54
C PHE A 17 -5.67 6.17 1.28
N MET A 18 -5.96 7.48 1.36
CA MET A 18 -5.95 8.37 0.20
C MET A 18 -4.60 8.45 -0.52
N PRO A 19 -3.44 8.42 0.16
CA PRO A 19 -2.15 8.32 -0.53
C PRO A 19 -2.03 7.10 -1.44
N GLY A 20 -2.53 5.94 -0.99
CA GLY A 20 -2.53 4.71 -1.78
C GLY A 20 -3.47 4.78 -2.98
N VAL A 21 -4.65 5.39 -2.81
CA VAL A 21 -5.59 5.65 -3.92
C VAL A 21 -4.96 6.54 -4.97
N LEU A 22 -4.35 7.67 -4.56
CA LEU A 22 -3.70 8.60 -5.48
C LEU A 22 -2.50 7.96 -6.20
N LEU A 23 -1.75 7.08 -5.52
CA LEU A 23 -0.67 6.31 -6.14
C LEU A 23 -1.20 5.42 -7.27
N GLY A 24 -2.26 4.65 -7.00
CA GLY A 24 -2.91 3.81 -8.01
C GLY A 24 -3.41 4.64 -9.19
N VAL A 25 -4.16 5.71 -8.94
CA VAL A 25 -4.68 6.60 -9.99
C VAL A 25 -3.58 7.17 -10.88
N ARG A 26 -2.46 7.61 -10.28
CA ARG A 26 -1.34 8.20 -11.03
C ARG A 26 -0.58 7.19 -11.89
N LYS A 27 -0.53 5.91 -11.48
CA LYS A 27 0.30 4.88 -12.12
C LYS A 27 -0.49 3.82 -12.90
N VAL A 28 -1.82 3.77 -12.81
CA VAL A 28 -2.65 2.71 -13.43
C VAL A 28 -2.41 2.53 -14.93
N ARG A 29 -2.13 3.62 -15.66
CA ARG A 29 -1.86 3.57 -17.10
C ARG A 29 -0.60 2.76 -17.46
N GLN A 30 0.31 2.56 -16.51
CA GLN A 30 1.54 1.78 -16.70
C GLN A 30 1.33 0.28 -16.41
N HIS A 31 0.15 -0.11 -15.91
CA HIS A 31 -0.15 -1.47 -15.45
C HIS A 31 -1.38 -2.00 -16.21
N PRO A 32 -1.21 -2.45 -17.48
CA PRO A 32 -2.33 -2.90 -18.29
C PRO A 32 -2.97 -4.17 -17.72
N GLY A 33 -4.27 -4.34 -17.98
CA GLY A 33 -5.03 -5.48 -17.46
C GLY A 33 -5.43 -5.31 -15.99
N LEU A 34 -5.57 -6.44 -15.30
CA LEU A 34 -5.97 -6.46 -13.90
C LEU A 34 -4.74 -6.50 -12.99
N THR A 35 -4.64 -5.53 -12.07
CA THR A 35 -3.67 -5.55 -10.98
C THR A 35 -4.40 -5.73 -9.65
N VAL A 36 -3.98 -6.70 -8.84
CA VAL A 36 -4.49 -6.94 -7.50
C VAL A 36 -3.40 -6.61 -6.48
N GLY A 37 -3.74 -5.77 -5.50
CA GLY A 37 -2.81 -5.29 -4.48
C GLY A 37 -2.09 -3.99 -4.86
N LEU A 38 -1.81 -3.16 -3.86
CA LEU A 38 -1.11 -1.88 -4.03
C LEU A 38 0.41 -2.05 -4.09
N ASP A 39 0.93 -3.18 -3.59
CA ASP A 39 2.35 -3.55 -3.60
C ASP A 39 2.95 -3.47 -5.00
N LYS A 40 2.18 -3.79 -6.04
CA LYS A 40 2.63 -3.71 -7.44
C LYS A 40 2.93 -2.29 -7.93
N TYR A 41 2.38 -1.28 -7.25
CA TYR A 41 2.63 0.14 -7.52
C TYR A 41 3.72 0.73 -6.62
N MET A 42 4.09 0.01 -5.56
CA MET A 42 5.09 0.40 -4.57
C MET A 42 6.47 -0.13 -4.98
N GLN A 43 7.53 0.57 -4.57
CA GLN A 43 8.92 0.14 -4.80
C GLN A 43 9.39 -0.63 -3.56
N LEU A 44 8.75 -1.77 -3.29
CA LEU A 44 9.07 -2.66 -2.17
C LEU A 44 10.13 -3.68 -2.57
#